data_AF-A0A950A7B9-F1
#
_entry.id   AF-A0A950A7B9-F1
#
_cell.length_a   1.000
_cell.length_b   1.000
_cell.length_c   1.000
_cell.angle_alpha   90.00
_cell.angle_beta   90.00
_cell.angle_gamma   90.00
#
_symmetry.space_group_name_H-M   'P 1'
#
loop_
_entity.id
_entity.type
_entity.pdbx_description
1 polymer ?
#
loop_
_entity_poly.entity_id
_entity_poly.type
_entity_poly.pdbx_seq_one_letter_code
_entity_poly.pdbx_strand_id
1 'polypeptide(L)'
;MNALGVTLESARLCLQTTLPGLPPGATESETVTVQAGRILERAVREAAKRGERLVGVEHLLLALLSDSRNGAVQTLESLRTTPAKVRRQLELEWAGTPPVPADEPVPADEPVPVVPVVE
;
A
#
# COMPACT_ATOMS: atom_id res chain seq x y z
N MET A 1 -2.19 -4.62 -9.19
CA MET A 1 -1.89 -5.98 -8.62
C MET A 1 -2.60 -7.13 -9.34
N ASN A 2 -3.82 -6.95 -9.86
CA ASN A 2 -4.52 -7.97 -10.66
C ASN A 2 -3.69 -8.48 -11.86
N ALA A 3 -2.95 -7.59 -12.52
CA ALA A 3 -2.00 -7.94 -13.59
C ALA A 3 -0.90 -8.94 -13.18
N LEU A 4 -0.66 -9.11 -11.86
CA LEU A 4 0.29 -10.08 -11.31
C LEU A 4 -0.40 -11.39 -10.87
N GLY A 5 -1.69 -11.55 -11.14
CA GLY A 5 -2.51 -12.69 -10.69
C GLY A 5 -2.86 -12.66 -9.19
N VAL A 6 -2.60 -11.54 -8.52
CA VAL A 6 -2.94 -11.33 -7.10
C VAL A 6 -4.33 -10.70 -7.02
N THR A 7 -5.29 -11.43 -6.45
CA THR A 7 -6.66 -10.93 -6.21
C THR A 7 -6.83 -10.55 -4.74
N LEU A 8 -7.83 -9.71 -4.44
CA LEU A 8 -8.14 -9.34 -3.06
C LEU A 8 -8.46 -10.58 -2.20
N GLU A 9 -9.23 -11.51 -2.75
CA GLU A 9 -9.60 -12.75 -2.05
C GLU A 9 -8.38 -13.64 -1.78
N SER A 10 -7.49 -13.85 -2.75
CA SER A 10 -6.29 -14.66 -2.52
C SER A 10 -5.32 -14.00 -1.52
N ALA A 11 -5.20 -12.67 -1.56
CA ALA A 11 -4.44 -11.91 -0.57
C ALA A 11 -5.04 -12.01 0.84
N ARG A 12 -6.37 -11.88 0.97
CA ARG A 12 -7.08 -12.03 2.26
C ARG A 12 -6.91 -13.42 2.85
N LEU A 13 -7.01 -14.47 2.02
CA LEU A 13 -6.81 -15.84 2.46
C LEU A 13 -5.38 -16.08 2.94
N CYS A 14 -4.37 -15.59 2.20
CA CYS A 14 -2.97 -15.71 2.63
C CYS A 14 -2.70 -14.93 3.93
N LEU A 15 -3.27 -13.73 4.08
CA LEU A 15 -3.08 -12.91 5.29
C LEU A 15 -3.59 -13.62 6.55
N GLN A 16 -4.74 -14.30 6.48
CA GLN A 16 -5.30 -15.06 7.61
C GLN A 16 -4.35 -16.18 8.08
N THR A 17 -3.53 -16.72 7.18
CA THR A 17 -2.52 -17.74 7.52
C THR A 17 -1.17 -17.15 7.94
N THR A 18 -0.86 -15.93 7.50
CA THR A 18 0.44 -15.28 7.75
C THR A 18 0.45 -14.51 9.06
N LEU A 19 -0.66 -13.86 9.40
CA LEU A 19 -0.80 -13.12 10.63
C LEU A 19 -1.32 -14.04 11.73
N PRO A 20 -0.64 -14.13 12.88
CA PRO A 20 -1.22 -14.81 14.02
C PRO A 20 -2.53 -14.11 14.37
N GLY A 21 -3.60 -14.88 14.54
CA GLY A 21 -4.89 -14.36 14.98
C GLY A 21 -4.71 -13.56 16.28
N LEU A 22 -5.51 -12.50 16.43
CA LEU A 22 -5.48 -11.72 17.64
C LEU A 22 -5.80 -12.63 18.84
N PRO A 23 -5.00 -12.62 19.92
CA PRO A 23 -5.25 -13.51 21.04
C PRO A 23 -6.62 -13.20 21.66
N PRO A 24 -7.39 -14.23 22.08
CA PRO A 24 -8.70 -14.02 22.67
C PRO A 24 -8.57 -13.12 23.91
N GLY A 25 -9.29 -11.99 23.90
CA GLY A 25 -9.26 -10.99 24.98
C GLY A 25 -8.29 -9.83 24.79
N ALA A 26 -7.55 -9.76 23.67
CA ALA A 26 -6.94 -8.50 23.27
C ALA A 26 -8.04 -7.52 22.90
N THR A 27 -8.26 -6.54 23.77
CA THR A 27 -8.93 -5.30 23.38
C THR A 27 -8.13 -4.68 22.26
N GLU A 28 -8.80 -4.24 21.20
CA GLU A 28 -8.20 -3.48 20.09
C GLU A 28 -7.48 -2.26 20.67
N SER A 29 -6.21 -2.43 21.01
CA SER A 29 -5.40 -1.32 21.47
C SER A 29 -5.19 -0.47 20.23
N GLU A 30 -5.86 0.68 20.17
CA GLU A 30 -5.74 1.70 19.12
C GLU A 30 -4.30 2.24 18.94
N THR A 31 -3.34 1.65 19.65
CA THR A 31 -1.92 1.91 19.56
C THR A 31 -1.32 1.32 18.29
N VAL A 32 -0.88 2.20 17.40
CA VAL A 32 -0.03 1.86 16.26
C VAL A 32 1.27 1.23 16.76
N THR A 33 1.64 0.08 16.22
CA THR A 33 2.91 -0.57 16.56
C THR A 33 4.09 0.30 16.09
N VAL A 34 5.26 0.20 16.75
CA VAL A 34 6.48 0.91 16.32
C VAL A 34 6.83 0.60 14.87
N GLN A 35 6.58 -0.64 14.42
CA GLN A 35 6.78 -1.04 13.03
C GLN A 35 5.80 -0.32 12.08
N ALA A 36 4.52 -0.27 12.43
CA ALA A 36 3.51 0.44 11.64
C ALA A 36 3.81 1.95 11.56
N GLY A 37 4.27 2.57 12.66
CA GLY A 37 4.72 3.97 12.65
C GLY A 37 5.84 4.25 11.65
N ARG A 38 6.87 3.37 11.60
CA ARG A 38 7.96 3.47 10.62
C ARG A 38 7.49 3.31 9.17
N ILE A 39 6.50 2.46 8.93
CA ILE A 39 5.89 2.28 7.60
C ILE A 39 5.15 3.57 7.20
N LEU A 40 4.38 4.17 8.11
CA LEU A 40 3.69 5.44 7.85
C LEU A 40 4.67 6.58 7.55
N GLU A 41 5.72 6.75 8.35
CA GLU A 41 6.78 7.74 8.08
C GLU A 41 7.45 7.52 6.71
N ARG A 42 7.63 6.25 6.31
CA ARG A 42 8.16 5.94 4.98
C ARG A 42 7.16 6.27 3.88
N ALA A 43 5.86 6.03 4.07
CA ALA A 43 4.83 6.38 3.09
C ALA A 43 4.80 7.89 2.84
N VAL A 44 4.94 8.71 3.89
CA VAL A 44 5.09 10.17 3.77
C VAL A 44 6.31 10.55 2.93
N ARG A 45 7.45 9.88 3.13
CA ARG A 45 8.65 10.12 2.30
C ARG A 45 8.46 9.70 0.84
N GLU A 46 7.75 8.61 0.56
CA GLU A 46 7.46 8.20 -0.81
C GLU A 46 6.56 9.22 -1.53
N ALA A 47 5.55 9.77 -0.85
CA ALA A 47 4.72 10.85 -1.39
C ALA A 47 5.55 12.13 -1.66
N ALA A 48 6.39 12.52 -0.69
CA ALA A 48 7.24 13.70 -0.82
C ALA A 48 8.25 13.61 -1.99
N LYS A 49 8.82 12.42 -2.27
CA LYS A 49 9.71 12.21 -3.43
C LYS A 49 9.02 12.47 -4.76
N ARG A 50 7.70 12.34 -4.82
CA ARG A 50 6.87 12.57 -6.00
C ARG A 50 6.28 13.99 -6.05
N GLY A 51 6.56 14.82 -5.05
CA GLY A 51 5.97 16.15 -4.91
C GLY A 51 4.52 16.14 -4.45
N GLU A 52 4.03 15.02 -3.93
CA GLU A 52 2.64 14.86 -3.49
C GLU A 52 2.47 15.28 -2.02
N ARG A 53 1.43 16.06 -1.72
CA ARG A 53 1.10 16.52 -0.35
C ARG A 53 0.26 15.51 0.44
N LEU A 54 -0.33 14.53 -0.24
CA LEU A 54 -1.19 13.51 0.34
C LEU A 54 -0.55 12.13 0.23
N VAL A 55 -0.77 11.29 1.25
CA VAL A 55 -0.32 9.89 1.23
C VAL A 55 -1.42 9.01 0.65
N GLY A 56 -1.28 8.66 -0.63
CA GLY A 56 -2.10 7.64 -1.28
C GLY A 56 -1.84 6.20 -0.81
N VAL A 57 -2.73 5.28 -1.16
CA VAL A 57 -2.65 3.85 -0.81
C VAL A 57 -1.42 3.17 -1.39
N GLU A 58 -0.92 3.68 -2.49
CA GLU A 58 0.22 3.15 -3.20
C GLU A 58 1.54 3.55 -2.53
N HIS A 59 1.60 4.75 -1.90
CA HIS A 59 2.74 5.14 -1.07
C HIS A 59 2.83 4.25 0.16
N LEU A 60 1.67 3.95 0.76
CA LEU A 60 1.57 3.00 1.86
C LEU A 60 2.03 1.61 1.41
N LEU A 61 1.60 1.16 0.25
CA LEU A 61 2.02 -0.12 -0.33
C LEU A 61 3.52 -0.13 -0.61
N LEU A 62 4.09 0.91 -1.23
CA LEU A 62 5.54 1.01 -1.45
C LEU A 62 6.33 1.01 -0.14
N ALA A 63 5.83 1.70 0.89
CA ALA A 63 6.45 1.76 2.20
C ALA A 63 6.43 0.38 2.88
N LEU A 64 5.29 -0.31 2.81
CA LEU A 64 5.11 -1.66 3.32
C LEU A 64 6.04 -2.65 2.62
N LEU A 65 6.19 -2.55 1.30
CA LEU A 65 7.08 -3.40 0.51
C LEU A 65 8.57 -3.09 0.66
N SER A 66 8.92 -1.99 1.33
CA SER A 66 10.31 -1.61 1.56
C SER A 66 10.91 -2.22 2.83
N ASP A 67 10.08 -2.71 3.75
CA ASP A 67 10.51 -3.48 4.90
C ASP A 67 10.40 -4.97 4.55
N SER A 68 11.54 -5.67 4.47
CA SER A 68 11.60 -7.08 4.08
C SER A 68 11.06 -8.03 5.14
N ARG A 69 10.81 -7.56 6.37
CA ARG A 69 10.37 -8.39 7.50
C ARG A 69 9.01 -7.94 8.01
N ASN A 70 7.99 -8.13 7.19
CA ASN A 70 6.59 -7.94 7.60
C ASN A 70 5.66 -8.99 6.98
N GLY A 71 4.42 -9.03 7.48
CA GLY A 71 3.40 -9.98 7.01
C GLY A 71 2.99 -9.77 5.55
N ALA A 72 3.14 -8.56 5.00
CA ALA A 72 2.79 -8.29 3.62
C ALA A 72 3.79 -8.91 2.63
N VAL A 73 5.09 -8.86 2.92
CA VAL A 73 6.13 -9.53 2.11
C VAL A 73 5.92 -11.04 2.13
N GLN A 74 5.68 -11.62 3.32
CA GLN A 74 5.38 -13.06 3.46
C GLN A 74 4.11 -13.48 2.71
N THR A 75 3.09 -12.61 2.71
CA THR A 75 1.85 -12.82 1.94
C THR A 75 2.15 -12.84 0.44
N LEU A 76 2.94 -11.90 -0.07
CA LEU A 76 3.32 -11.87 -1.48
C LEU A 76 4.13 -13.10 -1.90
N GLU A 77 5.05 -13.56 -1.05
CA GLU A 77 5.84 -14.77 -1.28
C GLU A 77 4.93 -16.01 -1.36
N SER A 78 3.93 -16.10 -0.47
CA SER A 78 2.91 -17.16 -0.50
C SER A 78 2.08 -17.15 -1.79
N LEU A 79 1.86 -15.96 -2.36
CA LEU A 79 1.23 -15.75 -3.66
C LEU A 79 2.20 -15.86 -4.85
N ARG A 80 3.43 -16.33 -4.64
CA ARG A 80 4.48 -16.48 -5.66
C ARG A 80 4.82 -15.19 -6.41
N THR A 81 4.64 -14.05 -5.74
CA THR A 81 4.99 -12.71 -6.21
C THR A 81 6.15 -12.15 -5.38
N THR A 82 6.86 -11.16 -5.92
CA THR A 82 7.95 -10.49 -5.19
C THR A 82 7.63 -9.00 -5.01
N PRO A 83 8.10 -8.37 -3.92
CA PRO A 83 7.97 -6.91 -3.73
C PRO A 83 8.49 -6.09 -4.91
N ALA A 84 9.56 -6.57 -5.57
CA ALA A 84 10.13 -5.93 -6.75
C ALA A 84 9.17 -5.93 -7.95
N LYS A 85 8.45 -7.05 -8.20
CA LYS A 85 7.44 -7.13 -9.26
C LYS A 85 6.27 -6.17 -9.00
N VAL A 86 5.80 -6.10 -7.75
CA VAL A 86 4.71 -5.18 -7.37
C VAL A 86 5.14 -3.74 -7.50
N ARG A 87 6.34 -3.38 -7.02
CA ARG A 87 6.90 -2.03 -7.18
C ARG A 87 6.98 -1.64 -8.66
N ARG A 88 7.52 -2.52 -9.50
CA ARG A 88 7.64 -2.28 -10.94
C ARG A 88 6.27 -2.05 -11.58
N GLN A 89 5.26 -2.84 -11.21
CA GLN A 89 3.90 -2.68 -11.72
C GLN A 89 3.30 -1.33 -11.29
N LEU A 90 3.46 -0.94 -10.03
CA LEU A 90 2.99 0.37 -9.53
C LEU A 90 3.66 1.53 -10.27
N GLU A 91 4.98 1.46 -10.49
CA GLU A 91 5.72 2.47 -11.25
C GLU A 91 5.23 2.57 -12.71
N LEU A 92 4.84 1.44 -13.33
CA LEU A 92 4.30 1.42 -14.69
C LEU A 92 2.89 2.03 -14.75
N GLU A 93 2.01 1.68 -13.82
CA GLU A 93 0.66 2.26 -13.71
C GLU A 93 0.73 3.78 -13.48
N TRP A 94 1.70 4.21 -12.67
CA TRP A 94 1.89 5.62 -12.34
C TRP A 94 2.66 6.45 -13.35
N ALA A 95 3.43 5.83 -14.26
CA ALA A 95 4.11 6.58 -15.32
C ALA A 95 3.13 7.33 -16.24
N GLY A 96 1.84 6.94 -16.25
CA GLY A 96 0.76 7.62 -16.97
C GLY A 96 -0.07 8.62 -16.14
N THR A 97 0.17 8.74 -14.84
CA THR A 97 -0.62 9.64 -13.97
C THR A 97 0.22 10.85 -13.58
N PRO A 98 -0.11 12.07 -14.03
CA PRO A 98 0.62 13.26 -13.61
C PRO A 98 0.43 13.48 -12.10
N PRO A 99 1.49 13.86 -11.36
CA PRO A 99 1.35 14.21 -9.96
C PRO A 99 0.39 15.39 -9.83
N VAL A 100 -0.52 15.34 -8.85
CA VAL A 100 -1.40 16.47 -8.54
C VAL A 100 -0.50 17.67 -8.16
N PRO A 101 -0.56 18.80 -8.87
CA PRO A 101 0.28 19.96 -8.63
C PRO A 101 0.20 20.42 -7.16
N ALA A 102 1.36 20.78 -6.61
CA ALA A 102 1.48 21.22 -5.22
C ALA A 102 0.78 22.55 -4.88
N ASP A 103 0.25 23.28 -5.87
CA ASP A 103 -0.52 24.52 -5.63
C ASP A 103 -2.02 24.35 -5.91
N GLU A 104 -2.45 23.20 -6.42
CA GLU A 104 -3.86 22.95 -6.68
C GLU A 104 -4.57 22.63 -5.35
N PRO A 105 -5.58 23.41 -4.95
CA PRO A 105 -6.37 23.09 -3.77
C PRO A 105 -7.10 21.78 -4.04
N VAL A 106 -6.88 20.76 -3.20
CA VAL A 106 -7.69 19.53 -3.27
C VAL A 106 -9.12 19.95 -2.95
N PRO A 107 -10.06 19.86 -3.90
CA PRO A 107 -11.45 20.22 -3.65
C PRO A 107 -11.99 19.36 -2.51
N ALA A 108 -12.51 20.00 -1.46
CA ALA A 108 -13.00 19.30 -0.28
C ALA A 108 -14.24 18.42 -0.55
N ASP A 109 -14.90 18.62 -1.70
CA ASP A 109 -16.20 18.06 -2.04
C ASP A 109 -16.25 17.36 -3.41
N GLU A 110 -15.15 17.36 -4.19
CA GLU A 110 -15.09 16.59 -5.43
C GLU A 110 -14.49 15.20 -5.16
N PRO A 111 -15.08 14.13 -5.74
CA PRO A 111 -14.49 12.81 -5.63
C PRO A 111 -13.07 12.86 -6.21
N VAL A 112 -12.10 12.41 -5.42
CA VAL A 112 -10.72 12.19 -5.90
C VAL A 112 -10.83 11.45 -7.23
N PRO A 113 -10.20 11.94 -8.31
CA PRO A 113 -10.34 11.34 -9.63
C PRO A 113 -9.98 9.85 -9.53
N VAL A 114 -11.01 9.00 -9.60
CA VAL A 114 -10.84 7.57 -9.66
C VAL A 114 -10.27 7.26 -11.04
N VAL A 115 -8.98 6.99 -11.07
CA VAL A 115 -8.31 6.49 -12.28
C VAL A 115 -9.11 5.28 -12.78
N PRO A 116 -9.57 5.28 -14.05
CA PRO A 116 -10.36 4.18 -14.56
C PRO A 116 -9.54 2.89 -14.44
N VAL A 117 -10.08 1.91 -13.71
CA VAL A 117 -9.51 0.57 -13.65
C VAL A 117 -9.66 -0.02 -15.05
N VAL A 118 -8.57 -0.05 -15.80
CA VAL A 118 -8.50 -0.84 -17.04
C VAL A 118 -8.62 -2.32 -16.65
N GLU A 119 -9.71 -2.95 -17.08
CA GLU A 119 -9.98 -4.39 -16.89
C GLU A 119 -8.92 -5.29 -17.56
#